data_AF-A0A2V6HCZ7-F1
#
_entry.id   AF-A0A2V6HCZ7-F1
#
_cell.length_a   1.000
_cell.length_b   1.000
_cell.length_c   1.000
_cell.angle_alpha   90.00
_cell.angle_beta   90.00
_cell.angle_gamma   90.00
#
_symmetry.space_group_name_H-M   'P 1'
#
loop_
_entity.id
_entity.type
_entity.pdbx_description
1 polymer ?
#
loop_
_entity_poly.entity_id
_entity_poly.type
_entity_poly.pdbx_seq_one_letter_code
_entity_poly.pdbx_strand_id
1 'polypeptide(L)'
;QIVIAGKPDAPETKELVKEVRQHLLPNTILLLADGAEGQKYLGEKNEAVRAMSMVDGKSAAYVCENFTCKTPVTDSKELADLLNF
;
A
#
# COMPACT_ATOMS: atom_id res chain seq x y z
N GLN A 1 -3.68 -2.04 8.47
CA GLN A 1 -3.22 -2.75 7.25
C GLN A 1 -2.75 -1.70 6.27
N ILE A 2 -1.65 -1.96 5.57
CA ILE A 2 -1.14 -1.08 4.51
C ILE A 2 -0.99 -1.89 3.23
N VAL A 3 -1.47 -1.35 2.12
CA VAL A 3 -1.28 -1.92 0.78
C VAL A 3 -0.54 -0.92 -0.08
N ILE A 4 0.58 -1.33 -0.67
CA ILE A 4 1.29 -0.53 -1.66
C ILE A 4 0.92 -1.07 -3.04
N ALA A 5 0.30 -0.25 -3.87
CA ALA A 5 0.01 -0.60 -5.25
C ALA A 5 1.09 -0.03 -6.18
N GLY A 6 1.70 -0.88 -7.00
CA GLY A 6 2.78 -0.46 -7.90
C GLY A 6 3.70 -1.61 -8.32
N LYS A 7 4.52 -1.35 -9.33
CA LYS A 7 5.50 -2.35 -9.82
C LYS A 7 6.58 -2.59 -8.75
N PRO A 8 6.97 -3.85 -8.44
CA PRO A 8 7.90 -4.16 -7.37
C PRO A 8 9.28 -3.49 -7.55
N ASP A 9 9.70 -3.34 -8.81
CA ASP A 9 11.00 -2.79 -9.16
C ASP A 9 11.02 -1.28 -9.40
N ALA A 10 9.86 -0.63 -9.45
CA ALA A 10 9.79 0.82 -9.61
C ALA A 10 10.39 1.54 -8.40
N PRO A 11 11.26 2.55 -8.61
CA PRO A 11 11.85 3.33 -7.51
C PRO A 11 10.79 3.88 -6.54
N GLU A 12 9.68 4.40 -7.06
CA GLU A 12 8.60 5.01 -6.30
C GLU A 12 7.89 3.98 -5.39
N THR A 13 7.67 2.76 -5.89
CA THR A 13 7.14 1.66 -5.06
C THR A 13 8.12 1.29 -3.94
N LYS A 14 9.43 1.21 -4.26
CA LYS A 14 10.47 0.90 -3.29
C LYS A 14 10.57 1.97 -2.21
N GLU A 15 10.40 3.24 -2.57
CA GLU A 15 10.34 4.35 -1.62
C GLU A 15 9.16 4.23 -0.65
N LEU A 16 7.94 3.98 -1.15
CA LEU A 16 6.77 3.78 -0.28
C LEU A 16 6.93 2.56 0.63
N VAL A 17 7.46 1.43 0.12
CA VAL A 17 7.73 0.23 0.93
C VAL A 17 8.78 0.51 2.00
N LYS A 18 9.84 1.25 1.66
CA LYS A 18 10.89 1.65 2.61
C LYS A 18 10.31 2.53 3.71
N GLU A 19 9.45 3.49 3.35
CA GLU A 19 8.76 4.36 4.29
C GLU A 19 7.93 3.52 5.28
N VAL A 20 7.13 2.55 4.83
CA VAL A 20 6.40 1.69 5.80
C VAL A 20 7.36 0.95 6.74
N ARG A 21 8.47 0.42 6.20
CA ARG A 21 9.40 -0.45 6.93
C ARG A 21 10.28 0.26 7.96
N GLN A 22 10.42 1.58 7.88
CA GLN A 22 11.22 2.34 8.87
C GLN A 22 10.41 2.73 10.11
N HIS A 23 9.09 2.54 10.10
CA HIS A 23 8.22 2.82 11.25
C HIS A 23 7.96 1.57 12.08
N LEU A 24 7.82 1.75 13.39
CA LEU A 24 7.36 0.69 14.29
C LEU A 24 5.82 0.65 14.26
N LEU A 25 5.26 -0.30 13.50
CA LEU A 25 3.81 -0.43 13.31
C LEU A 25 3.29 -1.78 13.85
N PRO A 26 2.96 -1.87 15.16
CA PRO A 26 2.42 -3.09 15.75
C PRO A 26 1.18 -3.59 15.01
N ASN A 27 1.05 -4.92 14.90
CA ASN A 27 -0.11 -5.59 14.30
C ASN A 27 -0.46 -5.14 12.87
N THR A 28 0.53 -4.63 12.12
CA THR A 28 0.32 -4.13 10.75
C THR A 28 0.73 -5.16 9.71
N ILE A 29 -0.21 -5.48 8.83
CA ILE A 29 0.03 -6.27 7.61
C ILE A 29 0.42 -5.29 6.49
N LEU A 30 1.54 -5.56 5.82
CA LEU A 30 1.97 -4.87 4.60
C LEU A 30 1.81 -5.80 3.40
N LEU A 31 1.01 -5.39 2.41
CA LEU A 31 0.82 -6.12 1.14
C LEU A 31 1.32 -5.29 -0.04
N LEU A 32 1.81 -5.98 -1.07
CA LEU A 32 2.13 -5.38 -2.36
C LEU A 32 1.06 -5.79 -3.38
N ALA A 33 0.41 -4.80 -3.98
CA ALA A 33 -0.58 -4.92 -5.04
C ALA A 33 0.09 -4.55 -6.38
N ASP A 34 0.78 -5.52 -6.97
CA ASP A 34 1.58 -5.36 -8.20
C ASP A 34 0.84 -5.81 -9.48
N GLY A 35 -0.41 -6.22 -9.35
CA GLY A 35 -1.22 -6.79 -10.44
C GLY A 35 -0.84 -8.23 -10.80
N ALA A 36 0.08 -8.86 -10.08
CA ALA A 36 0.54 -10.22 -10.36
C ALA A 36 -0.38 -11.29 -9.75
N GLU A 37 0.04 -12.55 -9.88
CA GLU A 37 -0.73 -13.71 -9.47
C GLU A 37 -1.07 -13.71 -7.96
N GLY A 38 -0.17 -13.17 -7.14
CA GLY A 38 -0.40 -13.01 -5.69
C GLY A 38 -1.55 -12.06 -5.36
N GLN A 39 -1.62 -10.89 -6.01
CA GLN A 39 -2.75 -9.98 -5.85
C GLN A 39 -4.04 -10.60 -6.38
N LYS A 40 -3.99 -11.31 -7.52
CA LYS A 40 -5.16 -12.00 -8.07
C LYS A 40 -5.71 -13.03 -7.08
N TYR A 41 -4.86 -13.89 -6.54
CA TYR A 41 -5.23 -14.91 -5.57
C TYR A 41 -5.86 -14.31 -4.30
N LEU A 42 -5.22 -13.30 -3.71
CA LEU A 42 -5.78 -12.62 -2.53
C LEU A 42 -7.09 -11.88 -2.86
N GLY A 43 -7.19 -11.33 -4.08
CA GLY A 43 -8.36 -10.65 -4.58
C GLY A 43 -9.62 -11.53 -4.72
N GLU A 44 -9.48 -12.86 -4.76
CA GLU A 44 -10.61 -13.79 -4.75
C GLU A 44 -11.30 -13.85 -3.38
N LYS A 45 -10.59 -13.49 -2.30
CA LYS A 45 -11.08 -13.50 -0.92
C LYS A 45 -11.19 -12.11 -0.30
N ASN A 46 -10.54 -11.11 -0.89
CA ASN A 46 -10.53 -9.75 -0.41
C ASN A 46 -10.70 -8.77 -1.59
N GLU A 47 -11.94 -8.34 -1.82
CA GLU A 47 -12.28 -7.43 -2.92
C GLU A 47 -11.57 -6.08 -2.82
N ALA A 48 -11.28 -5.59 -1.60
CA ALA A 48 -10.55 -4.35 -1.42
C ALA A 48 -9.13 -4.45 -1.99
N VAL A 49 -8.42 -5.56 -1.74
CA VAL A 49 -7.08 -5.81 -2.31
C VAL A 49 -7.15 -5.93 -3.84
N ARG A 50 -8.24 -6.48 -4.39
CA ARG A 50 -8.46 -6.54 -5.85
C ARG A 50 -8.64 -5.15 -6.47
N ALA A 51 -9.31 -4.24 -5.77
CA ALA A 51 -9.62 -2.90 -6.25
C ALA A 51 -8.46 -1.90 -6.05
N MET A 52 -7.54 -2.16 -5.12
CA MET A 52 -6.38 -1.31 -4.86
C MET A 52 -5.38 -1.36 -6.02
N SER A 53 -5.18 -0.22 -6.66
CA SER A 53 -4.33 -0.06 -7.85
C SER A 53 -3.52 1.23 -7.77
N MET A 54 -2.64 1.45 -8.75
CA MET A 54 -1.93 2.72 -8.91
C MET A 54 -2.91 3.88 -9.11
N VAL A 55 -2.60 5.05 -8.57
CA VAL A 55 -3.42 6.27 -8.70
C VAL A 55 -2.78 7.18 -9.73
N ASP A 56 -3.52 7.53 -10.79
CA ASP A 56 -3.03 8.36 -11.91
C ASP A 56 -1.68 7.85 -12.49
N GLY A 57 -1.52 6.53 -12.55
CA GLY A 57 -0.29 5.89 -13.04
C GLY A 57 0.90 5.97 -12.09
N LYS A 58 0.72 6.44 -10.86
CA LYS A 58 1.74 6.46 -9.80
C LYS A 58 1.53 5.34 -8.79
N SER A 59 2.63 4.86 -8.20
CA SER A 59 2.55 3.96 -7.06
C SER A 59 1.81 4.65 -5.92
N ALA A 60 0.96 3.90 -5.22
CA ALA A 60 0.06 4.46 -4.21
C ALA A 60 0.06 3.61 -2.94
N ALA A 61 0.02 4.28 -1.79
CA ALA A 61 -0.10 3.64 -0.49
C ALA A 61 -1.53 3.80 0.05
N TYR A 62 -2.16 2.69 0.39
CA TYR A 62 -3.47 2.61 1.02
C TYR A 62 -3.30 2.24 2.49
N VAL A 63 -3.53 3.20 3.39
CA VAL A 63 -3.48 2.98 4.84
C VAL A 63 -4.89 2.75 5.34
N CYS A 64 -5.16 1.53 5.83
CA CYS A 64 -6.48 1.10 6.28
C CYS A 64 -6.50 0.74 7.76
N GLU A 65 -7.45 1.32 8.47
CA GLU A 65 -7.68 1.18 9.91
C GLU A 65 -9.16 0.89 10.14
N ASN A 66 -9.47 -0.07 11.03
CA ASN A 66 -10.86 -0.43 11.36
C ASN A 66 -11.75 -0.64 10.13
N PHE A 67 -11.26 -1.41 9.14
CA PHE A 67 -11.96 -1.73 7.88
C PHE A 67 -12.21 -0.56 6.93
N THR A 68 -11.63 0.62 7.20
CA THR A 68 -11.75 1.82 6.35
C THR A 68 -10.37 2.28 5.91
N CYS A 69 -10.21 2.63 4.63
CA CYS A 69 -8.97 3.18 4.11
C CYS A 69 -9.05 4.71 4.04
N LYS A 70 -7.94 5.37 4.41
CA LYS A 70 -7.74 6.80 4.14
C LYS A 70 -7.56 7.01 2.64
N THR A 71 -7.65 8.26 2.18
CA THR A 71 -7.30 8.63 0.79
C THR A 71 -5.89 8.12 0.47
N PRO A 72 -5.69 7.41 -0.64
CA PRO A 72 -4.37 6.92 -1.00
C PRO A 72 -3.39 8.07 -1.25
N VAL A 73 -2.15 7.88 -0.81
CA VAL A 73 -1.06 8.84 -1.02
C VAL A 73 -0.05 8.28 -2.01
N THR A 74 0.55 9.14 -2.82
CA THR A 74 1.55 8.75 -3.84
C THR A 74 2.95 9.24 -3.52
N ASP A 75 3.11 10.02 -2.44
CA ASP A 75 4.38 10.56 -1.98
C ASP A 75 4.79 9.91 -0.64
N SER A 76 6.08 9.63 -0.49
CA SER A 76 6.60 8.97 0.72
C SER A 76 6.54 9.87 1.96
N LYS A 77 6.62 11.19 1.82
CA LYS A 77 6.49 12.11 2.95
C LYS A 77 5.05 12.19 3.43
N GLU A 78 4.08 12.24 2.51
CA GLU A 78 2.67 12.15 2.87
C GLU A 78 2.36 10.82 3.58
N LEU A 79 2.98 9.72 3.13
CA LEU A 79 2.87 8.44 3.82
C LEU A 79 3.51 8.49 5.22
N ALA A 80 4.68 9.10 5.38
CA ALA A 80 5.33 9.27 6.68
C ALA A 80 4.41 10.01 7.66
N ASP A 81 3.78 11.11 7.21
CA ASP A 81 2.85 11.90 8.02
C ASP A 81 1.62 11.09 8.43
N LEU A 82 1.13 10.20 7.55
CA LEU A 82 0.01 9.30 7.86
C LEU A 82 0.37 8.18 8.86
N LEU A 83 1.64 7.83 8.98
CA LEU A 83 2.16 6.76 9.84
C LEU A 83 2.77 7.27 11.15
N ASN A 84 2.90 8.59 11.32
CA ASN A 84 3.30 9.23 12.57
C ASN A 84 2.16 9.14 13.59
N PHE A 85 2.12 8.05 14.36
CA PHE A 85 1.22 7.84 15.51
C PHE A 85 1.93 8.09 16.84
#